data_AF-A0A2S8Q5P7-F1
#
_entry.id   AF-A0A2S8Q5P7-F1
#
_cell.length_a   1.000
_cell.length_b   1.000
_cell.length_c   1.000
_cell.angle_alpha   90.00
_cell.angle_beta   90.00
_cell.angle_gamma   90.00
#
_symmetry.space_group_name_H-M   'P 1'
#
loop_
_entity.id
_entity.type
_entity.pdbx_description
1 polymer ?
#
loop_
_entity_poly.entity_id
_entity_poly.type
_entity_poly.pdbx_seq_one_letter_code
_entity_poly.pdbx_strand_id
1 'polypeptide(L)'
;MNRRDEELQTLAEQVFDSLKQLPQDGQERQITISVGGNNHGSIHVGSVVNINPMPSRPRELHERDSRELLAIKRELLIKNKDAKWRYYINTPCLLLLSLVLIAFTFALWNAYMMFFGGGFTNVLVLNDKTLIIFISWVVLITLCGKKMDKHRKIENRIIDENQNVIDTIDVILQRRNS
;
A
#
# COMPACT_ATOMS: atom_id res chain seq x y z
N MET A 1 -47.27 14.87 1.83
CA MET A 1 -46.75 13.57 2.32
C MET A 1 -45.29 13.50 1.90
N ASN A 2 -44.36 13.05 2.77
CA ASN A 2 -42.97 12.91 2.33
C ASN A 2 -42.84 11.66 1.46
N ARG A 3 -42.00 11.71 0.42
CA ARG A 3 -41.69 10.57 -0.46
C ARG A 3 -41.33 9.29 0.29
N ARG A 4 -40.64 9.42 1.43
CA ARG A 4 -40.32 8.29 2.32
C ARG A 4 -41.55 7.62 2.93
N ASP A 5 -42.58 8.40 3.26
CA ASP A 5 -43.80 7.87 3.88
C ASP A 5 -44.61 7.07 2.86
N GLU A 6 -44.63 7.52 1.59
CA GLU A 6 -45.25 6.81 0.47
C GLU A 6 -44.49 5.51 0.12
N GLU A 7 -43.15 5.54 0.10
CA GLU A 7 -42.33 4.35 -0.12
C GLU A 7 -42.47 3.32 1.02
N LEU A 8 -42.61 3.77 2.26
CA LEU A 8 -42.88 2.88 3.41
C LEU A 8 -44.29 2.28 3.35
N GLN A 9 -45.28 3.08 2.97
CA GLN A 9 -46.66 2.62 2.85
C GLN A 9 -46.81 1.56 1.76
N THR A 10 -46.19 1.77 0.60
CA THR A 10 -46.20 0.79 -0.50
C THR A 10 -45.49 -0.52 -0.12
N LEU A 11 -44.38 -0.46 0.62
CA LEU A 11 -43.72 -1.66 1.14
C LEU A 11 -44.61 -2.41 2.14
N ALA A 12 -45.29 -1.68 3.03
CA ALA A 12 -46.19 -2.29 4.00
C ALA A 12 -47.37 -2.99 3.33
N GLU A 13 -47.94 -2.38 2.28
CA GLU A 13 -49.00 -2.98 1.47
C GLU A 13 -48.52 -4.26 0.77
N GLN A 14 -47.33 -4.26 0.18
CA GLN A 14 -46.75 -5.47 -0.45
C GLN A 14 -46.51 -6.61 0.53
N VAL A 15 -46.03 -6.30 1.73
CA VAL A 15 -45.85 -7.29 2.80
C VAL A 15 -47.21 -7.83 3.26
N PHE A 16 -48.21 -6.96 3.42
CA PHE A 16 -49.55 -7.34 3.85
C PHE A 16 -50.25 -8.23 2.81
N ASP A 17 -50.12 -7.91 1.53
CA ASP A 17 -50.70 -8.72 0.45
C ASP A 17 -50.00 -10.08 0.32
N SER A 18 -48.69 -10.14 0.56
CA SER A 18 -47.96 -11.41 0.64
C SER A 18 -48.41 -12.25 1.84
N LEU A 19 -48.73 -11.61 2.97
CA LEU A 19 -49.25 -12.27 4.16
C LEU A 19 -50.68 -12.80 3.99
N LYS A 20 -51.53 -12.14 3.21
CA LYS A 20 -52.89 -12.62 2.92
C LYS A 20 -52.93 -13.92 2.13
N GLN A 21 -51.90 -14.20 1.32
CA GLN A 21 -51.80 -15.41 0.51
C GLN A 21 -51.41 -16.65 1.33
N LEU A 22 -51.06 -16.46 2.60
CA LEU A 22 -50.64 -17.51 3.51
C LEU A 22 -51.84 -18.06 4.31
N PRO A 23 -51.95 -19.39 4.50
CA PRO A 23 -53.08 -19.99 5.22
C PRO A 23 -53.13 -19.56 6.70
N GLN A 24 -54.33 -19.38 7.24
CA GLN A 24 -54.55 -18.86 8.61
C GLN A 24 -54.67 -20.00 9.64
N ASP A 25 -53.59 -20.77 9.80
CA ASP A 25 -53.60 -22.01 10.62
C ASP A 25 -53.23 -21.78 12.10
N GLY A 26 -53.17 -20.52 12.55
CA GLY A 26 -52.82 -20.16 13.94
C GLY A 26 -51.36 -20.39 14.35
N GLN A 27 -50.50 -20.83 13.44
CA GLN A 27 -49.06 -21.04 13.69
C GLN A 27 -48.25 -19.74 13.49
N GLU A 28 -47.25 -19.53 14.35
CA GLU A 28 -46.29 -18.44 14.20
C GLU A 28 -45.51 -18.57 12.89
N ARG A 29 -45.27 -17.44 12.20
CA ARG A 29 -44.53 -17.41 10.94
C ARG A 29 -43.41 -16.39 11.01
N GLN A 30 -42.29 -16.75 10.40
CA GLN A 30 -41.15 -15.87 10.23
C GLN A 30 -41.09 -15.41 8.76
N ILE A 31 -41.00 -14.10 8.57
CA ILE A 31 -40.83 -13.46 7.27
C ILE A 31 -39.39 -12.97 7.20
N THR A 32 -38.71 -13.24 6.09
CA THR A 32 -37.38 -12.67 5.82
C THR A 32 -37.47 -11.73 4.63
N ILE A 33 -37.26 -10.43 4.89
CA ILE A 33 -37.23 -9.40 3.86
C ILE A 33 -35.76 -9.21 3.46
N SER A 34 -35.44 -9.48 2.20
CA SER A 34 -34.11 -9.23 1.64
C SER A 34 -34.10 -7.87 0.95
N VAL A 35 -33.26 -6.95 1.44
CA VAL A 35 -33.09 -5.62 0.86
C VAL A 35 -31.94 -5.65 -0.16
N GLY A 36 -32.23 -5.29 -1.41
CA GLY A 36 -31.23 -5.13 -2.48
C GLY A 36 -30.82 -3.66 -2.69
N GLY A 37 -29.70 -3.43 -3.38
CA GLY A 37 -29.13 -2.10 -3.65
C GLY A 37 -28.01 -1.68 -2.68
N ASN A 38 -27.58 -0.41 -2.70
CA ASN A 38 -26.36 0.04 -1.99
C ASN A 38 -26.29 -0.23 -0.47
N ASN A 39 -27.42 -0.56 0.18
CA ASN A 39 -27.49 -1.01 1.57
C ASN A 39 -28.17 -2.39 1.63
N HIS A 40 -27.43 -3.42 1.25
CA HIS A 40 -27.95 -4.79 1.32
C HIS A 40 -28.12 -5.23 2.78
N GLY A 41 -29.13 -6.05 3.06
CA GLY A 41 -29.39 -6.55 4.40
C GLY A 41 -30.58 -7.51 4.45
N SER A 42 -30.76 -8.19 5.57
CA SER A 42 -31.94 -9.01 5.82
C SER A 42 -32.63 -8.56 7.09
N ILE A 43 -33.95 -8.41 7.00
CA ILE A 43 -34.83 -8.16 8.14
C ILE A 43 -35.62 -9.43 8.36
N HIS A 44 -35.40 -10.06 9.51
CA HIS A 44 -36.20 -11.20 9.95
C HIS A 44 -37.30 -10.70 10.89
N VAL A 45 -38.55 -10.95 10.52
CA VAL A 45 -39.74 -10.55 11.27
C VAL A 45 -40.45 -11.83 11.73
N GLY A 46 -40.42 -12.10 13.04
CA GLY A 46 -41.15 -13.21 13.67
C GLY A 46 -41.66 -12.76 15.05
N SER A 47 -41.46 -13.56 16.10
CA SER A 47 -41.70 -13.14 17.50
C SER A 47 -40.82 -11.93 17.90
N VAL A 48 -39.64 -11.81 17.28
CA VAL A 48 -38.70 -10.69 17.45
C VAL A 48 -38.31 -10.17 16.07
N VAL A 49 -38.09 -8.86 15.96
CA VAL A 49 -37.52 -8.23 14.76
C VAL A 49 -36.00 -8.22 14.87
N ASN A 50 -35.32 -8.97 14.01
CA ASN A 50 -33.86 -8.97 13.94
C ASN A 50 -33.39 -8.33 12.62
N ILE A 51 -32.60 -7.27 12.73
CA ILE A 51 -32.01 -6.56 11.60
C ILE A 51 -30.54 -6.94 11.55
N ASN A 52 -30.15 -7.70 10.52
CA ASN A 52 -28.77 -8.04 10.27
C ASN A 52 -28.18 -7.03 9.27
N PRO A 53 -27.42 -6.01 9.71
CA PRO A 53 -26.73 -5.12 8.79
C PRO A 53 -25.64 -5.91 8.05
N MET A 54 -25.49 -5.67 6.75
CA MET A 54 -24.40 -6.27 6.00
C MET A 54 -23.05 -5.81 6.55
N PRO A 55 -22.03 -6.69 6.63
CA PRO A 55 -20.67 -6.26 6.89
C PRO A 55 -20.29 -5.19 5.87
N SER A 56 -19.80 -4.04 6.35
CA SER A 56 -19.39 -2.94 5.48
C SER A 56 -18.27 -3.41 4.56
N ARG A 57 -18.60 -3.67 3.30
CA ARG A 57 -17.60 -3.96 2.27
C ARG A 57 -16.73 -2.71 2.11
N PRO A 58 -15.39 -2.85 2.05
CA PRO A 58 -14.54 -1.72 1.71
C PRO A 58 -14.93 -1.22 0.31
N ARG A 59 -15.36 0.05 0.22
CA ARG A 59 -15.81 0.67 -1.03
C ARG A 59 -14.73 0.60 -2.09
N GLU A 60 -15.10 0.10 -3.26
CA GLU A 60 -14.20 0.00 -4.41
C GLU A 60 -13.90 1.40 -4.98
N LEU A 61 -12.78 1.56 -5.70
CA LEU A 61 -12.35 2.87 -6.21
C LEU A 61 -13.44 3.55 -7.08
N HIS A 62 -14.21 2.77 -7.84
CA HIS A 62 -15.25 3.31 -8.73
C HIS A 62 -16.50 3.81 -7.98
N GLU A 63 -16.72 3.39 -6.73
CA GLU A 63 -17.87 3.77 -5.90
C GLU A 63 -17.62 5.05 -5.11
N ARG A 64 -16.35 5.47 -5.00
CA ARG A 64 -15.93 6.64 -4.22
C ARG A 64 -16.27 7.93 -4.94
N ASP A 65 -16.55 8.98 -4.17
CA ASP A 65 -16.80 10.31 -4.72
C ASP A 65 -15.52 10.90 -5.36
N SER A 66 -15.68 11.82 -6.30
CA SER A 66 -14.55 12.46 -7.01
C SER A 66 -13.62 13.21 -6.05
N ARG A 67 -14.15 13.77 -4.95
CA ARG A 67 -13.34 14.39 -3.88
C ARG A 67 -12.49 13.38 -3.13
N GLU A 68 -13.06 12.21 -2.82
CA GLU A 68 -12.34 11.12 -2.16
C GLU A 68 -11.23 10.55 -3.07
N LEU A 69 -11.53 10.37 -4.36
CA LEU A 69 -10.56 9.95 -5.37
C LEU A 69 -9.37 10.92 -5.49
N LEU A 70 -9.63 12.23 -5.50
CA LEU A 70 -8.57 13.25 -5.52
C LEU A 70 -7.73 13.22 -4.23
N ALA A 71 -8.35 13.01 -3.07
CA ALA A 71 -7.63 12.88 -1.80
C ALA A 71 -6.69 11.66 -1.81
N ILE A 72 -7.19 10.50 -2.28
CA ILE A 72 -6.39 9.28 -2.42
C ILE A 72 -5.25 9.49 -3.40
N LYS A 73 -5.50 10.12 -4.56
CA LYS A 73 -4.45 10.44 -5.54
C LYS A 73 -3.35 11.30 -4.89
N ARG A 74 -3.72 12.32 -4.12
CA ARG A 74 -2.74 13.19 -3.44
C ARG A 74 -1.90 12.40 -2.42
N GLU A 75 -2.53 11.52 -1.65
CA GLU A 75 -1.84 10.66 -0.69
C GLU A 75 -0.86 9.70 -1.39
N LEU A 76 -1.29 9.08 -2.50
CA LEU A 76 -0.46 8.18 -3.31
C LEU A 76 0.73 8.92 -3.94
N LEU A 77 0.55 10.17 -4.38
CA LEU A 77 1.66 10.99 -4.89
C LEU A 77 2.71 11.27 -3.82
N ILE A 78 2.29 11.56 -2.58
CA ILE A 78 3.20 11.76 -1.45
C ILE A 78 3.94 10.46 -1.14
N LYS A 79 3.22 9.32 -1.06
CA LYS A 79 3.81 8.00 -0.84
C LYS A 79 4.80 7.61 -1.94
N ASN A 80 4.50 7.93 -3.20
CA ASN A 80 5.39 7.65 -4.33
C ASN A 80 6.66 8.52 -4.25
N LYS A 81 6.53 9.81 -3.90
CA LYS A 81 7.70 10.67 -3.66
C LYS A 81 8.58 10.16 -2.52
N ASP A 82 7.98 9.72 -1.42
CA ASP A 82 8.71 9.15 -0.29
C ASP A 82 9.38 7.82 -0.65
N ALA A 83 8.70 6.93 -1.37
CA ALA A 83 9.29 5.69 -1.90
C ALA A 83 10.50 5.97 -2.83
N LYS A 84 10.40 6.99 -3.71
CA LYS A 84 11.54 7.45 -4.53
C LYS A 84 12.69 7.95 -3.67
N TRP A 85 12.42 8.69 -2.60
CA TRP A 85 13.48 9.12 -1.67
C TRP A 85 14.16 7.92 -1.00
N ARG A 86 13.39 6.94 -0.54
CA ARG A 86 13.92 5.70 0.05
C ARG A 86 14.65 4.82 -0.95
N TYR A 87 14.30 4.88 -2.23
CA TYR A 87 15.02 4.23 -3.32
C TYR A 87 16.45 4.79 -3.48
N TYR A 88 16.60 6.12 -3.40
CA TYR A 88 17.91 6.79 -3.52
C TYR A 88 18.71 6.78 -2.21
N ILE A 89 18.07 7.11 -1.09
CA ILE A 89 18.69 7.21 0.23
C ILE A 89 18.22 6.04 1.08
N ASN A 90 18.89 4.90 0.88
CA ASN A 90 18.67 3.72 1.70
C ASN A 90 19.90 3.43 2.57
N THR A 91 19.69 2.79 3.72
CA THR A 91 20.76 2.33 4.63
C THR A 91 21.90 1.58 3.93
N PRO A 92 21.66 0.58 3.04
CA PRO A 92 22.73 -0.07 2.29
C PRO A 92 23.46 0.87 1.33
N CYS A 93 22.80 1.91 0.79
CA CYS A 93 23.44 2.90 -0.07
C CYS A 93 24.38 3.80 0.75
N LEU A 94 23.96 4.24 1.94
CA LEU A 94 24.81 5.01 2.86
C LEU A 94 26.02 4.20 3.36
N LEU A 95 25.82 2.92 3.67
CA LEU A 95 26.90 2.02 4.06
C LEU A 95 27.90 1.82 2.91
N LEU A 96 27.41 1.61 1.69
CA LEU A 96 28.27 1.45 0.52
C LEU A 96 29.04 2.75 0.23
N LEU A 97 28.39 3.91 0.31
CA LEU A 97 29.04 5.21 0.16
C LEU A 97 30.15 5.39 1.21
N SER A 98 29.88 5.07 2.48
CA SER A 98 30.87 5.12 3.55
C SER A 98 32.07 4.21 3.28
N LEU A 99 31.83 2.96 2.86
CA LEU A 99 32.90 2.00 2.52
C LEU A 99 33.79 2.51 1.36
N VAL A 100 33.18 3.12 0.35
CA VAL A 100 33.90 3.71 -0.79
C VAL A 100 34.71 4.92 -0.36
N LEU A 101 34.13 5.81 0.48
CA LEU A 101 34.84 6.97 1.01
C LEU A 101 36.04 6.56 1.87
N ILE A 102 35.90 5.54 2.72
CA ILE A 102 37.00 4.99 3.52
C ILE A 102 38.12 4.45 2.62
N ALA A 103 37.77 3.72 1.55
CA ALA A 103 38.79 3.23 0.61
C ALA A 103 39.48 4.38 -0.14
N PHE A 104 38.73 5.41 -0.52
CA PHE A 104 39.27 6.57 -1.21
C PHE A 104 40.20 7.40 -0.32
N THR A 105 39.81 7.68 0.93
CA THR A 105 40.67 8.37 1.89
C THR A 105 41.90 7.55 2.23
N PHE A 106 41.77 6.23 2.36
CA PHE A 106 42.91 5.34 2.56
C PHE A 106 43.88 5.35 1.37
N ALA A 107 43.37 5.32 0.14
CA ALA A 107 44.19 5.40 -1.07
C ALA A 107 44.91 6.76 -1.18
N LEU A 108 44.21 7.86 -0.93
CA LEU A 108 44.78 9.20 -0.91
C LEU A 108 45.86 9.35 0.18
N TRP A 109 45.62 8.80 1.37
CA TRP A 109 46.58 8.80 2.46
C TRP A 109 47.87 8.06 2.07
N ASN A 110 47.75 6.88 1.47
CA ASN A 110 48.91 6.13 0.98
C ASN A 110 49.66 6.89 -0.12
N ALA A 111 48.95 7.49 -1.08
CA ALA A 111 49.58 8.32 -2.11
C ALA A 111 50.33 9.50 -1.51
N TYR A 112 49.72 10.23 -0.57
CA TYR A 112 50.37 11.34 0.13
C TYR A 112 51.65 10.91 0.85
N MET A 113 51.62 9.79 1.58
CA MET A 113 52.79 9.24 2.26
C MET A 113 53.90 8.82 1.28
N MET A 114 53.54 8.30 0.11
CA MET A 114 54.51 7.96 -0.94
C MET A 114 55.21 9.19 -1.53
N PHE A 115 54.47 10.29 -1.76
CA PHE A 115 55.01 11.51 -2.37
C PHE A 115 55.76 12.41 -1.39
N PHE A 116 55.32 12.50 -0.13
CA PHE A 116 55.83 13.47 0.85
C PHE A 116 56.41 12.84 2.11
N GLY A 117 56.15 11.56 2.37
CA GLY A 117 56.49 10.86 3.62
C GLY A 117 57.81 10.09 3.62
N GLY A 118 58.65 10.22 2.58
CA GLY A 118 59.98 9.59 2.56
C GLY A 118 59.99 8.08 2.26
N GLY A 119 58.99 7.55 1.55
CA GLY A 119 59.06 6.28 0.81
C GLY A 119 58.98 4.97 1.60
N PHE A 120 59.18 4.96 2.92
CA PHE A 120 59.32 3.71 3.72
C PHE A 120 58.10 3.30 4.56
N THR A 121 57.03 4.10 4.58
CA THR A 121 55.83 3.88 5.41
C THR A 121 54.61 3.50 4.56
N ASN A 122 54.79 2.59 3.60
CA ASN A 122 53.68 2.05 2.83
C ASN A 122 52.89 1.06 3.70
N VAL A 123 51.69 1.43 4.13
CA VAL A 123 50.75 0.52 4.83
C VAL A 123 50.29 -0.62 3.90
N LEU A 124 50.43 -0.44 2.58
CA LEU A 124 50.16 -1.39 1.52
C LEU A 124 51.31 -2.39 1.24
N VAL A 125 52.17 -2.69 2.21
CA VAL A 125 52.98 -3.92 2.10
C VAL A 125 52.00 -5.09 2.18
N LEU A 126 51.79 -5.76 1.04
CA LEU A 126 50.98 -6.97 0.92
C LEU A 126 51.53 -8.03 1.89
N ASN A 127 50.94 -8.06 3.07
CA ASN A 127 51.15 -9.03 4.13
C ASN A 127 49.84 -9.82 4.28
N ASP A 128 49.90 -11.05 4.78
CA ASP A 128 48.75 -11.94 5.01
C ASP A 128 47.61 -11.22 5.75
N LYS A 129 47.94 -10.35 6.72
CA LYS A 129 46.96 -9.53 7.44
C LYS A 129 46.22 -8.51 6.56
N THR A 130 46.94 -7.85 5.65
CA THR A 130 46.33 -6.87 4.71
C THR A 130 45.45 -7.56 3.66
N LEU A 131 45.81 -8.79 3.27
CA LEU A 131 45.04 -9.60 2.33
C LEU A 131 43.71 -10.05 2.96
N ILE A 132 43.71 -10.47 4.24
CA ILE A 132 42.49 -10.81 4.97
C ILE A 132 41.55 -9.60 5.08
N ILE A 133 42.09 -8.41 5.39
CA ILE A 133 41.31 -7.16 5.47
C ILE A 133 40.68 -6.84 4.11
N PHE A 134 41.44 -6.96 3.02
CA PHE A 134 40.94 -6.71 1.68
C PHE A 134 39.82 -7.68 1.28
N ILE A 135 40.00 -8.98 1.52
CA ILE A 135 38.95 -9.99 1.24
C ILE A 135 37.69 -9.68 2.05
N SER A 136 37.82 -9.40 3.35
CA SER A 136 36.68 -9.03 4.22
C SER A 136 35.94 -7.80 3.68
N TRP A 137 36.68 -6.78 3.23
CA TRP A 137 36.10 -5.57 2.66
C TRP A 137 35.36 -5.83 1.34
N VAL A 138 35.93 -6.64 0.43
CA VAL A 138 35.28 -7.02 -0.83
C VAL A 138 33.99 -7.81 -0.58
N VAL A 139 34.01 -8.72 0.39
CA VAL A 139 32.80 -9.46 0.80
C VAL A 139 31.73 -8.51 1.35
N LEU A 140 32.10 -7.55 2.20
CA LEU A 140 31.18 -6.54 2.74
C LEU A 140 30.54 -5.67 1.65
N ILE A 141 31.31 -5.22 0.67
CA ILE A 141 30.78 -4.45 -0.47
C ILE A 141 29.80 -5.29 -1.28
N THR A 142 30.16 -6.55 -1.57
CA THR A 142 29.32 -7.45 -2.37
C THR A 142 27.99 -7.71 -1.67
N LEU A 143 27.99 -7.90 -0.35
CA LEU A 143 26.78 -8.06 0.45
C LEU A 143 25.94 -6.78 0.50
N CYS A 144 26.57 -5.61 0.65
CA CYS A 144 25.87 -4.32 0.63
C CYS A 144 25.23 -4.05 -0.73
N GLY A 145 25.96 -4.30 -1.83
CA GLY A 145 25.44 -4.17 -3.19
C GLY A 145 24.22 -5.06 -3.45
N LYS A 146 24.31 -6.35 -3.09
CA LYS A 146 23.18 -7.28 -3.22
C LYS A 146 21.96 -6.84 -2.39
N LYS A 147 22.16 -6.36 -1.16
CA LYS A 147 21.06 -5.84 -0.33
C LYS A 147 20.46 -4.57 -0.91
N MET A 148 21.29 -3.67 -1.46
CA MET A 148 20.83 -2.46 -2.14
C MET A 148 19.94 -2.80 -3.33
N ASP A 149 20.36 -3.73 -4.20
CA ASP A 149 19.58 -4.17 -5.34
C ASP A 149 18.24 -4.78 -4.93
N LYS A 150 18.24 -5.61 -3.88
CA LYS A 150 17.01 -6.18 -3.33
C LYS A 150 16.06 -5.09 -2.86
N HIS A 151 16.55 -4.10 -2.11
CA HIS A 151 15.71 -2.99 -1.66
C HIS A 151 15.18 -2.15 -2.81
N ARG A 152 16.03 -1.83 -3.79
CA ARG A 152 15.64 -1.06 -4.98
C ARG A 152 14.53 -1.75 -5.76
N LYS A 153 14.59 -3.08 -5.90
CA LYS A 153 13.52 -3.87 -6.55
C LYS A 153 12.19 -3.78 -5.81
N ILE A 154 12.21 -3.81 -4.48
CA ILE A 154 10.99 -3.71 -3.65
C ILE A 154 10.39 -2.31 -3.79
N GLU A 155 11.19 -1.27 -3.65
CA GLU A 155 10.71 0.12 -3.77
C GLU A 155 10.20 0.43 -5.19
N ASN A 156 10.87 -0.06 -6.25
CA ASN A 156 10.37 0.08 -7.61
C ASN A 156 9.00 -0.56 -7.80
N ARG A 157 8.77 -1.75 -7.25
CA ARG A 157 7.47 -2.40 -7.31
C ARG A 157 6.38 -1.57 -6.62
N ILE A 158 6.67 -0.97 -5.47
CA ILE A 158 5.74 -0.10 -4.74
C ILE A 158 5.45 1.18 -5.55
N ILE A 159 6.47 1.75 -6.18
CA ILE A 159 6.33 2.92 -7.07
C ILE A 159 5.40 2.59 -8.25
N ASP A 160 5.61 1.44 -8.90
CA ASP A 160 4.81 0.99 -10.04
C ASP A 160 3.36 0.69 -9.64
N GLU A 161 3.14 0.00 -8.51
CA GLU A 161 1.81 -0.29 -7.98
C GLU A 161 1.05 1.00 -7.64
N ASN A 162 1.70 1.97 -6.97
CA ASN A 162 1.10 3.27 -6.67
C ASN A 162 0.78 4.06 -7.94
N GLN A 163 1.66 4.02 -8.95
CA GLN A 163 1.44 4.71 -10.22
C GLN A 163 0.24 4.14 -10.97
N ASN A 164 0.11 2.81 -11.03
CA ASN A 164 -1.02 2.14 -11.68
C ASN A 164 -2.37 2.51 -11.02
N VAL A 165 -2.41 2.63 -9.70
CA VAL A 165 -3.62 3.09 -8.98
C VAL A 165 -3.92 4.56 -9.31
N ILE A 166 -2.90 5.43 -9.39
CA ILE A 166 -3.08 6.82 -9.80
C ILE A 166 -3.65 6.90 -11.22
N ASP A 167 -3.12 6.12 -12.15
CA ASP A 167 -3.58 6.10 -13.54
C ASP A 167 -5.03 5.62 -13.63
N THR A 168 -5.40 4.62 -12.83
CA THR A 168 -6.79 4.13 -12.72
C THR A 168 -7.72 5.22 -12.19
N ILE A 169 -7.31 5.97 -11.17
CA ILE A 169 -8.08 7.11 -10.62
C ILE A 169 -8.28 8.17 -11.70
N ASP A 170 -7.24 8.48 -12.48
CA ASP A 170 -7.32 9.48 -13.55
C ASP A 170 -8.30 9.08 -14.65
N VAL A 171 -8.31 7.80 -15.04
CA VAL A 171 -9.31 7.28 -15.99
C VAL A 171 -10.74 7.40 -15.43
N ILE A 172 -10.96 7.09 -14.15
CA ILE A 172 -12.28 7.22 -13.51
C ILE A 172 -12.74 8.69 -13.48
N LEU A 173 -11.85 9.61 -13.09
CA LEU A 173 -12.15 11.03 -13.04
C LEU A 173 -12.42 11.60 -14.44
N GLN A 174 -11.64 11.21 -15.45
CA GLN A 174 -11.84 11.63 -16.82
C GLN A 174 -13.19 11.16 -17.37
N ARG A 175 -13.59 9.92 -17.09
CA ARG A 175 -14.92 9.39 -17.48
C ARG A 175 -16.09 10.12 -16.81
N ARG A 176 -15.89 10.69 -15.62
CA ARG A 176 -16.95 11.43 -14.90
C ARG A 176 -17.09 12.90 -15.33
N ASN A 177 -16.03 13.46 -15.90
CA ASN A 177 -16.02 14.84 -16.42
C ASN A 177 -16.45 14.92 -17.89
N SER A 178 -16.57 13.79 -18.59
CA SER A 178 -17.13 13.67 -19.95
C SER A 178 -18.62 13.36 -19.89
#